data_AF-A0A0C3CYR0-F1
#
_entry.id   AF-A0A0C3CYR0-F1
#
_cell.length_a   1.000
_cell.length_b   1.000
_cell.length_c   1.000
_cell.angle_alpha   90.00
_cell.angle_beta   90.00
_cell.angle_gamma   90.00
#
_symmetry.space_group_name_H-M   'P 1'
#
loop_
_entity.id
_entity.type
_entity.pdbx_description
1 polymer ?
#
loop_
_entity_poly.entity_id
_entity_poly.type
_entity_poly.pdbx_seq_one_letter_code
_entity_poly.pdbx_strand_id
1 'polypeptide(L)'
;MTMSVAHQVDTEYLVRKSMSTGYQWSSLVVPPAYIVYVAARKGRGYISLNKILRATWVGGLGGAAISGGIAYVRYAYSSEDSVRAKRLETAYNTSIVRRNDHSTIGGVLAAVLVPAIFWKRAGVVNLILGGAGLGSAVGLLTHYGRTATGDPPLVEVVVESSSER
;
A
#
# COMPACT_ATOMS: atom_id res chain seq x y z
N MET A 1 1.26 29.40 -10.11
CA MET A 1 2.37 28.66 -10.74
C MET A 1 1.77 27.51 -11.53
N THR A 2 1.82 27.56 -12.85
CA THR A 2 1.33 26.45 -13.70
C THR A 2 2.44 25.42 -13.81
N MET A 3 2.18 24.20 -13.37
CA MET A 3 3.12 23.08 -13.52
C MET A 3 3.30 22.72 -15.00
N SER A 4 4.52 22.35 -15.38
CA SER A 4 4.76 21.74 -16.70
C SER A 4 4.04 20.40 -16.80
N VAL A 5 3.69 19.99 -18.03
CA VAL A 5 3.04 18.70 -18.29
C VAL A 5 3.92 17.53 -17.80
N ALA A 6 5.24 17.62 -17.99
CA ALA A 6 6.18 16.61 -17.53
C ALA A 6 6.18 16.49 -16.00
N HIS A 7 6.21 17.62 -15.29
CA HIS A 7 6.13 17.64 -13.84
C HIS A 7 4.79 17.10 -13.29
N GLN A 8 3.67 17.37 -13.98
CA GLN A 8 2.36 16.83 -13.62
C GLN A 8 2.32 15.31 -13.73
N VAL A 9 2.82 14.75 -14.84
CA VAL A 9 2.86 13.29 -15.06
C VAL A 9 3.73 12.60 -14.03
N ASP A 10 4.89 13.17 -13.71
CA ASP A 10 5.80 12.57 -12.73
C ASP A 10 5.22 12.67 -11.30
N THR A 11 4.55 13.78 -10.99
CA THR A 11 3.80 13.94 -9.73
C THR A 11 2.68 12.90 -9.62
N GLU A 12 1.87 12.73 -10.65
CA GLU A 12 0.77 11.76 -10.66
C GLU A 12 1.28 10.33 -10.44
N TYR A 13 2.38 9.96 -11.11
CA TYR A 13 3.02 8.66 -10.93
C TYR A 13 3.43 8.41 -9.48
N LEU A 14 4.10 9.39 -8.86
CA LEU A 14 4.56 9.27 -7.48
C LEU A 14 3.40 9.28 -6.48
N VAL A 15 2.34 10.06 -6.74
CA VAL A 15 1.10 10.05 -5.94
C VAL A 15 0.46 8.66 -5.97
N ARG A 16 0.29 8.05 -7.15
CA ARG A 16 -0.26 6.70 -7.29
C ARG A 16 0.58 5.67 -6.53
N LYS A 17 1.92 5.74 -6.63
CA LYS A 17 2.82 4.86 -5.87
C LYS A 17 2.72 5.07 -4.35
N SER A 18 2.56 6.31 -3.91
CA SER A 18 2.32 6.64 -2.51
C SER A 18 0.99 6.05 -2.02
N MET A 19 -0.09 6.22 -2.77
CA MET A 19 -1.41 5.66 -2.44
C MET A 19 -1.37 4.14 -2.28
N SER A 20 -0.73 3.41 -3.21
CA SER A 20 -0.56 1.96 -3.09
C SER A 20 0.23 1.60 -1.84
N THR A 21 1.31 2.33 -1.55
CA THR A 21 2.12 2.11 -0.33
C THR A 21 1.30 2.36 0.93
N GLY A 22 0.53 3.45 0.98
CA GLY A 22 -0.34 3.76 2.10
C GLY A 22 -1.43 2.71 2.31
N TYR A 23 -2.05 2.23 1.23
CA TYR A 23 -3.03 1.13 1.30
C TYR A 23 -2.42 -0.15 1.89
N GLN A 24 -1.23 -0.53 1.44
CA GLN A 24 -0.52 -1.73 1.91
C GLN A 24 -0.24 -1.69 3.41
N TRP A 25 0.39 -0.61 3.87
CA TRP A 25 0.76 -0.45 5.27
C TRP A 25 -0.44 -0.27 6.19
N SER A 26 -1.42 0.53 5.79
CA SER A 26 -2.65 0.67 6.58
C SER A 26 -3.45 -0.63 6.63
N SER A 27 -3.52 -1.41 5.55
CA SER A 27 -4.16 -2.73 5.56
C SER A 27 -3.45 -3.73 6.46
N LEU A 28 -2.14 -3.57 6.69
CA LEU A 28 -1.37 -4.38 7.64
C LEU A 28 -1.60 -3.92 9.09
N VAL A 29 -1.57 -2.62 9.35
CA VAL A 29 -1.56 -2.05 10.72
C VAL A 29 -2.96 -1.88 11.30
N VAL A 30 -3.94 -1.46 10.50
CA VAL A 30 -5.29 -1.12 10.99
C VAL A 30 -6.03 -2.33 11.58
N PRO A 31 -6.02 -3.55 10.99
CA PRO A 31 -6.70 -4.68 11.61
C PRO A 31 -6.21 -5.00 13.04
N PRO A 32 -4.91 -5.21 13.31
CA PRO A 32 -4.45 -5.46 14.67
C PRO A 32 -4.65 -4.25 15.59
N ALA A 33 -4.43 -3.02 15.11
CA ALA A 33 -4.68 -1.81 15.89
C ALA A 33 -6.16 -1.69 16.31
N TYR A 34 -7.09 -2.01 15.41
CA TYR A 34 -8.52 -2.02 15.70
C TYR A 34 -8.89 -3.10 16.72
N ILE A 35 -8.34 -4.31 16.60
CA ILE A 35 -8.55 -5.39 17.56
C ILE A 35 -8.07 -4.98 18.95
N VAL A 36 -6.84 -4.44 19.06
CA VAL A 36 -6.28 -3.97 20.33
C VAL A 36 -7.14 -2.85 20.92
N TYR A 37 -7.55 -1.88 20.11
CA TYR A 37 -8.42 -0.79 20.53
C TYR A 37 -9.75 -1.29 21.08
N VAL A 38 -10.42 -2.20 20.37
CA VAL A 38 -11.71 -2.76 20.80
C VAL A 38 -11.55 -3.62 22.06
N ALA A 39 -10.51 -4.46 22.13
CA ALA A 39 -10.24 -5.28 23.29
C ALA A 39 -9.98 -4.43 24.54
N ALA A 40 -9.18 -3.37 24.43
CA ALA A 40 -8.82 -2.49 25.54
C ALA A 40 -9.96 -1.57 25.99
N ARG A 41 -10.82 -1.11 25.07
CA ARG A 41 -11.82 -0.06 25.35
C ARG A 41 -13.27 -0.55 25.43
N LYS A 42 -13.61 -1.65 24.77
CA LYS A 42 -15.00 -2.15 24.65
C LYS A 42 -15.18 -3.60 25.12
N GLY A 43 -14.08 -4.32 25.34
CA GLY A 43 -14.11 -5.71 25.76
C GLY A 43 -14.35 -6.71 24.62
N ARG A 44 -14.16 -7.99 24.92
CA ARG A 44 -14.15 -9.09 23.93
C ARG A 44 -15.48 -9.27 23.19
N GLY A 45 -16.61 -8.96 23.83
CA GLY A 45 -17.95 -9.08 23.22
C GLY A 45 -18.20 -8.15 22.03
N TYR A 46 -17.38 -7.11 21.85
CA TYR A 46 -17.49 -6.18 20.72
C TYR A 46 -16.66 -6.58 19.50
N ILE A 47 -15.81 -7.60 19.63
CA ILE A 47 -14.98 -8.14 18.54
C ILE A 47 -15.90 -8.89 17.57
N SER A 48 -15.98 -8.39 16.34
CA SER A 48 -16.80 -8.97 15.27
C SER A 48 -16.02 -8.93 13.98
N LEU A 49 -16.05 -10.04 13.24
CA LEU A 49 -15.42 -10.15 11.92
C LEU A 49 -15.86 -9.02 10.99
N ASN A 50 -17.16 -8.71 10.97
CA ASN A 50 -17.71 -7.64 10.13
C ASN A 50 -17.10 -6.27 10.45
N LYS A 51 -16.87 -5.98 11.74
CA LYS A 51 -16.27 -4.70 12.18
C LYS A 51 -14.77 -4.65 11.87
N ILE A 52 -14.06 -5.75 12.08
CA ILE A 52 -12.63 -5.85 11.75
C ILE A 52 -12.43 -5.66 10.25
N LEU A 53 -13.15 -6.40 9.42
CA LEU A 53 -13.05 -6.30 7.97
C LEU A 53 -13.42 -4.90 7.46
N ARG A 54 -14.46 -4.29 8.05
CA ARG A 54 -14.80 -2.89 7.76
C ARG A 54 -13.66 -1.94 8.12
N ALA A 55 -13.08 -2.08 9.32
CA ALA A 55 -11.95 -1.28 9.73
C ALA A 55 -10.75 -1.47 8.80
N THR A 56 -10.49 -2.70 8.33
CA THR A 56 -9.41 -3.00 7.39
C THR A 56 -9.56 -2.22 6.09
N TRP A 57 -10.69 -2.31 5.39
CA TRP A 57 -10.79 -1.65 4.08
C TRP A 57 -10.97 -0.14 4.19
N VAL A 58 -11.69 0.35 5.21
CA VAL A 58 -11.81 1.78 5.48
C VAL A 58 -10.44 2.36 5.84
N GLY A 59 -9.69 1.67 6.68
CA GLY A 59 -8.31 2.02 7.03
C GLY A 59 -7.37 1.98 5.83
N GLY A 60 -7.50 0.94 5.00
CA GLY A 60 -6.81 0.79 3.72
C GLY A 60 -6.98 2.00 2.81
N LEU A 61 -8.24 2.33 2.48
CA LEU A 61 -8.58 3.47 1.64
C LEU A 61 -8.19 4.81 2.30
N GLY A 62 -8.36 4.94 3.61
CA GLY A 62 -7.92 6.10 4.37
C GLY A 62 -6.40 6.30 4.27
N GLY A 63 -5.62 5.23 4.43
CA GLY A 63 -4.17 5.26 4.26
C GLY A 63 -3.76 5.63 2.83
N ALA A 64 -4.46 5.10 1.82
CA ALA A 64 -4.25 5.49 0.44
C ALA A 64 -4.51 6.99 0.22
N ALA A 65 -5.64 7.51 0.69
CA ALA A 65 -6.00 8.92 0.53
C ALA A 65 -5.01 9.84 1.26
N ILE A 66 -4.65 9.53 2.50
CA ILE A 66 -3.70 10.34 3.30
C ILE A 66 -2.33 10.35 2.64
N SER A 67 -1.78 9.18 2.28
CA SER A 67 -0.46 9.08 1.65
C SER A 67 -0.42 9.74 0.26
N GLY A 68 -1.49 9.61 -0.53
CA GLY A 68 -1.66 10.29 -1.81
C GLY A 68 -1.71 11.81 -1.65
N GLY A 69 -2.48 12.32 -0.69
CA GLY A 69 -2.58 13.75 -0.40
C GLY A 69 -1.24 14.34 0.07
N ILE A 70 -0.53 13.66 0.99
CA ILE A 70 0.80 14.07 1.44
C ILE A 70 1.78 14.07 0.27
N ALA A 71 1.78 13.03 -0.57
CA ALA A 71 2.65 12.96 -1.74
C ALA A 71 2.33 14.06 -2.76
N TYR A 72 1.05 14.33 -2.99
CA TYR A 72 0.62 15.39 -3.90
C TYR A 72 1.16 16.74 -3.42
N VAL A 73 0.93 17.11 -2.15
CA VAL A 73 1.46 18.35 -1.60
C VAL A 73 2.99 18.37 -1.69
N ARG A 74 3.66 17.28 -1.31
CA ARG A 74 5.13 17.21 -1.36
C ARG A 74 5.68 17.47 -2.76
N TYR A 75 5.18 16.75 -3.76
CA TYR A 75 5.71 16.84 -5.12
C TYR A 75 5.20 18.05 -5.87
N ALA A 76 4.02 18.56 -5.52
CA ALA A 76 3.46 19.73 -6.17
C ALA A 76 4.23 21.03 -5.92
N TYR A 77 4.96 21.08 -4.81
CA TYR A 77 5.81 22.21 -4.43
C TYR A 77 7.31 21.88 -4.53
N SER A 78 7.67 20.78 -5.20
CA SER A 78 9.06 20.39 -5.45
C SER A 78 9.53 20.84 -6.84
N SER A 79 10.85 20.92 -7.06
CA SER A 79 11.41 21.24 -8.37
C SER A 79 11.20 20.10 -9.37
N GLU A 80 11.08 20.42 -10.66
CA GLU A 80 10.86 19.43 -11.72
C GLU A 80 11.95 18.35 -11.75
N ASP A 81 13.22 18.75 -11.66
CA ASP A 81 14.35 17.82 -11.63
C ASP A 81 14.29 16.85 -10.44
N SER A 82 13.89 17.32 -9.26
CA SER A 82 13.81 16.46 -8.08
C SER A 82 12.68 15.43 -8.18
N VAL A 83 11.54 15.83 -8.75
CA VAL A 83 10.40 14.94 -8.99
C VAL A 83 10.75 13.92 -10.07
N ARG A 84 11.45 14.36 -11.13
CA ARG A 84 11.92 13.48 -12.20
C ARG A 84 12.91 12.44 -11.70
N ALA A 85 13.93 12.87 -10.95
CA ALA A 85 14.90 11.97 -10.35
C ALA A 85 14.22 10.95 -9.44
N LYS A 86 13.26 11.40 -8.60
CA LYS A 86 12.53 10.49 -7.70
C LYS A 86 11.64 9.51 -8.45
N ARG A 87 11.03 9.93 -9.56
CA ARG A 87 10.28 9.02 -10.44
C ARG A 87 11.18 7.93 -10.99
N LEU A 88 12.35 8.28 -11.53
CA LEU A 88 13.28 7.31 -12.09
C LEU A 88 13.71 6.30 -11.02
N GLU A 89 14.17 6.78 -9.86
CA GLU A 89 14.52 5.92 -8.73
C GLU A 89 13.37 4.96 -8.34
N THR A 90 12.14 5.46 -8.27
CA THR A 90 10.98 4.67 -7.86
C THR A 90 10.50 3.71 -8.95
N ALA A 91 10.64 4.08 -10.21
CA ALA A 91 10.22 3.26 -11.36
C ALA A 91 11.14 2.07 -11.58
N TYR A 92 12.43 2.29 -11.33
CA TYR A 92 13.45 1.28 -11.48
C TYR A 92 13.50 0.37 -10.24
N ASN A 93 13.31 0.88 -9.02
CA ASN A 93 13.40 0.07 -7.80
C ASN A 93 12.59 -1.25 -7.82
N THR A 94 13.30 -2.35 -8.09
CA THR A 94 12.74 -3.69 -8.28
C THR A 94 12.09 -4.23 -7.00
N SER A 95 12.58 -3.80 -5.82
CA SER A 95 11.98 -4.14 -4.52
C SER A 95 10.57 -3.56 -4.39
N ILE A 96 10.36 -2.30 -4.82
CA ILE A 96 9.03 -1.66 -4.79
C ILE A 96 8.08 -2.37 -5.74
N VAL A 97 8.55 -2.78 -6.93
CA VAL A 97 7.75 -3.53 -7.90
C VAL A 97 7.33 -4.88 -7.31
N ARG A 98 8.28 -5.70 -6.87
CA ARG A 98 8.00 -7.03 -6.26
C ARG A 98 7.07 -6.93 -5.05
N ARG A 99 7.24 -5.90 -4.21
CA ARG A 99 6.37 -5.65 -3.06
C ARG A 99 4.93 -5.40 -3.48
N ASN A 100 4.74 -4.57 -4.51
CA ASN A 100 3.41 -4.28 -5.04
C ASN A 100 2.78 -5.52 -5.68
N ASP A 101 3.56 -6.36 -6.37
CA ASP A 101 3.07 -7.60 -6.99
C ASP A 101 2.57 -8.58 -5.93
N HIS A 102 3.38 -8.88 -4.90
CA HIS A 102 2.95 -9.78 -3.83
C HIS A 102 1.70 -9.26 -3.13
N SER A 103 1.66 -7.96 -2.84
CA SER A 103 0.50 -7.35 -2.20
C SER A 103 -0.75 -7.40 -3.08
N THR A 104 -0.63 -7.10 -4.37
CA THR A 104 -1.76 -7.14 -5.32
C THR A 104 -2.29 -8.55 -5.48
N ILE A 105 -1.40 -9.54 -5.69
CA ILE A 105 -1.77 -10.96 -5.79
C ILE A 105 -2.47 -11.40 -4.52
N GLY A 106 -1.89 -11.12 -3.35
CA GLY A 106 -2.49 -11.45 -2.06
C GLY A 106 -3.87 -10.83 -1.90
N GLY A 107 -4.02 -9.54 -2.27
CA GLY A 107 -5.28 -8.83 -2.22
C GLY A 107 -6.35 -9.44 -3.12
N VAL A 108 -6.05 -9.71 -4.39
CA VAL A 108 -6.99 -10.33 -5.33
C VAL A 108 -7.41 -11.72 -4.84
N LEU A 109 -6.45 -12.55 -4.40
CA LEU A 109 -6.75 -13.89 -3.88
C LEU A 109 -7.67 -13.82 -2.65
N ALA A 110 -7.34 -12.98 -1.68
CA ALA A 110 -8.13 -12.86 -0.45
C ALA A 110 -9.49 -12.20 -0.68
N ALA A 111 -9.63 -11.31 -1.68
CA ALA A 111 -10.91 -10.74 -2.07
C ALA A 111 -11.93 -11.80 -2.54
N VAL A 112 -11.44 -12.96 -3.01
CA VAL A 112 -12.26 -14.10 -3.42
C VAL A 112 -12.37 -15.15 -2.30
N LEU A 113 -11.25 -15.49 -1.66
CA LEU A 113 -11.19 -16.54 -0.65
C LEU A 113 -11.91 -16.15 0.66
N VAL A 114 -11.81 -14.90 1.10
CA VAL A 114 -12.46 -14.46 2.36
C VAL A 114 -13.99 -14.54 2.25
N PRO A 115 -14.65 -14.06 1.18
CA PRO A 115 -16.07 -14.32 0.99
C PRO A 115 -16.43 -15.80 0.92
N ALA A 116 -15.61 -16.62 0.26
CA ALA A 116 -15.86 -18.06 0.14
C ALA A 116 -15.84 -18.77 1.50
N ILE A 117 -14.88 -18.42 2.37
CA ILE A 117 -14.72 -19.05 3.69
C ILE A 117 -15.70 -18.48 4.72
N PHE A 118 -15.92 -17.16 4.72
CA PHE A 118 -16.71 -16.47 5.75
C PHE A 118 -18.09 -16.05 5.25
N TRP A 119 -18.64 -16.76 4.27
CA TRP A 119 -19.98 -16.53 3.74
C TRP A 119 -21.02 -16.46 4.86
N LYS A 120 -21.93 -15.47 4.79
CA LYS A 120 -22.94 -15.14 5.83
C LYS A 120 -22.41 -14.73 7.22
N ARG A 121 -21.10 -14.63 7.45
CA ARG A 121 -20.52 -14.18 8.73
C ARG A 121 -20.24 -12.68 8.79
N ALA A 122 -20.26 -11.99 7.65
CA ALA A 122 -20.14 -10.55 7.52
C ALA A 122 -20.84 -10.08 6.24
N GLY A 123 -21.03 -8.76 6.10
CA GLY A 123 -21.58 -8.19 4.87
C GLY A 123 -20.64 -8.41 3.68
N VAL A 124 -21.20 -8.69 2.50
CA VAL A 124 -20.43 -9.04 1.27
C VAL A 124 -19.37 -8.00 0.93
N VAL A 125 -19.71 -6.71 1.04
CA VAL A 125 -18.76 -5.61 0.81
C VAL A 125 -17.56 -5.68 1.77
N ASN A 126 -17.80 -5.95 3.04
CA ASN A 126 -16.73 -6.07 4.03
C ASN A 126 -15.90 -7.34 3.79
N LEU A 127 -16.51 -8.44 3.35
CA LEU A 127 -15.79 -9.66 2.98
C LEU A 127 -14.85 -9.44 1.80
N ILE A 128 -15.32 -8.81 0.73
CA ILE A 128 -14.52 -8.57 -0.48
C ILE A 128 -13.44 -7.53 -0.20
N LEU A 129 -13.82 -6.33 0.26
CA LEU A 129 -12.86 -5.24 0.44
C LEU A 129 -11.94 -5.47 1.64
N GLY A 130 -12.49 -5.97 2.74
CA GLY A 130 -11.70 -6.33 3.92
C GLY A 130 -10.78 -7.51 3.64
N GLY A 131 -11.24 -8.49 2.85
CA GLY A 131 -10.42 -9.57 2.33
C GLY A 131 -9.27 -9.05 1.47
N ALA A 132 -9.55 -8.15 0.52
CA ALA A 132 -8.53 -7.52 -0.30
C ALA A 132 -7.45 -6.81 0.54
N GLY A 133 -7.85 -6.09 1.59
CA GLY A 133 -6.90 -5.46 2.51
C GLY A 133 -6.05 -6.49 3.27
N LEU A 134 -6.67 -7.51 3.88
CA LEU A 134 -5.93 -8.56 4.59
C LEU A 134 -4.96 -9.32 3.67
N GLY A 135 -5.39 -9.66 2.46
CA GLY A 135 -4.54 -10.28 1.46
C GLY A 135 -3.37 -9.39 1.03
N SER A 136 -3.62 -8.08 0.89
CA SER A 136 -2.58 -7.10 0.59
C SER A 136 -1.53 -7.03 1.69
N ALA A 137 -1.95 -7.11 2.95
CA ALA A 137 -1.06 -7.19 4.11
C ALA A 137 -0.23 -8.49 4.12
N VAL A 138 -0.87 -9.64 3.86
CA VAL A 138 -0.16 -10.93 3.77
C VAL A 138 0.85 -10.93 2.63
N GLY A 139 0.50 -10.37 1.48
CA GLY A 139 1.43 -10.21 0.36
C GLY A 139 2.62 -9.31 0.70
N LEU A 140 2.36 -8.19 1.39
CA LEU A 140 3.41 -7.31 1.89
C LEU A 140 4.38 -8.04 2.84
N LEU A 141 3.85 -8.80 3.80
CA LEU A 141 4.65 -9.60 4.73
C LEU A 141 5.43 -10.69 4.00
N THR A 142 4.83 -11.30 2.97
CA THR A 142 5.47 -12.31 2.14
C THR A 142 6.69 -11.74 1.40
N HIS A 143 6.58 -10.53 0.85
CA HIS A 143 7.71 -9.83 0.21
C HIS A 143 8.87 -9.64 1.19
N TYR A 144 8.59 -9.12 2.38
CA TYR A 144 9.63 -8.91 3.40
C TYR A 144 10.20 -10.22 3.93
N GLY A 145 9.35 -11.25 4.11
CA GLY A 145 9.79 -12.58 4.49
C GLY A 145 10.75 -13.18 3.47
N ARG A 146 10.42 -13.15 2.18
CA ARG A 146 11.29 -13.65 1.11
C ARG A 146 12.59 -12.87 0.97
N THR A 147 12.51 -11.54 1.12
CA THR A 147 13.69 -10.67 1.12
C THR A 147 14.62 -11.05 2.28
N ALA A 148 14.09 -11.38 3.46
CA ALA A 148 14.88 -11.80 4.61
C ALA A 148 15.45 -13.22 4.49
N THR A 149 14.79 -14.13 3.75
CA THR A 149 15.19 -15.54 3.62
C THR A 149 16.03 -15.86 2.38
N GLY A 150 16.52 -14.85 1.64
CA GLY A 150 17.54 -15.07 0.61
C GLY A 150 17.06 -15.03 -0.84
N ASP A 151 15.89 -14.48 -1.13
CA ASP A 151 15.47 -14.09 -2.49
C ASP A 151 15.40 -12.54 -2.60
N PRO A 152 16.54 -11.83 -2.51
CA PRO A 152 16.56 -10.39 -2.64
C PRO A 152 16.22 -9.98 -4.08
N PRO A 153 15.58 -8.81 -4.28
CA PRO A 153 15.42 -8.22 -5.60
C PRO A 153 16.77 -8.07 -6.31
N LEU A 154 16.81 -8.31 -7.63
CA LEU A 154 18.01 -8.09 -8.44
C LEU A 154 18.50 -6.65 -8.24
N VAL A 155 19.78 -6.49 -7.92
CA VAL A 155 20.45 -5.20 -7.72
C VAL A 155 20.43 -4.46 -9.05
N GLU A 156 19.97 -3.21 -9.02
CA GLU A 156 19.76 -2.41 -10.21
C GLU A 156 20.99 -1.57 -10.55
N VAL A 157 21.22 -1.39 -11.87
CA VAL A 157 22.34 -0.68 -12.47
C VAL A 157 22.42 0.74 -11.92
N VAL A 158 23.59 1.08 -11.35
CA VAL A 158 23.96 2.45 -10.98
C VAL A 158 23.90 3.30 -12.25
N VAL A 159 22.94 4.22 -12.33
CA VAL A 159 23.05 5.34 -13.28
C VAL A 159 24.17 6.21 -12.72
N GLU A 160 25.38 6.00 -13.23
CA GLU A 160 26.52 6.86 -12.98
C GLU A 160 26.14 8.27 -13.44
N SER A 161 25.80 9.13 -12.48
CA SER A 161 25.65 10.55 -12.77
C SER A 161 27.04 11.05 -13.14
N SER A 162 27.29 11.19 -14.45
CA SER A 162 28.47 11.84 -15.00
C SER A 162 28.51 13.29 -14.48
N SER A 163 29.17 13.46 -13.34
CA SER A 163 29.69 14.72 -12.83
C SER A 163 30.94 15.05 -13.65
N GLU A 164 30.74 15.44 -14.90
CA GLU A 164 31.75 16.13 -15.69
C GLU A 164 31.10 17.28 -16.46
N ARG A 165 31.04 18.45 -15.82
CA ARG A 165 31.69 19.71 -16.23
C ARG A 165 31.10 20.91 -15.50
#